data_AF-A0A9N9QSV4-F1
#
_entry.id   AF-A0A9N9QSV4-F1
#
_cell.length_a   1.000
_cell.length_b   1.000
_cell.length_c   1.000
_cell.angle_alpha   90.00
_cell.angle_beta   90.00
_cell.angle_gamma   90.00
#
_symmetry.space_group_name_H-M   'P 1'
#
loop_
_entity.id
_entity.type
_entity.pdbx_description
1 polymer ?
#
loop_
_entity_poly.entity_id
_entity_poly.type
_entity_poly.pdbx_seq_one_letter_code
_entity_poly.pdbx_strand_id
1 'polypeptide(L)'
;MCYRALHNVMKRAHHERAAHARLLDKQRRVRSIVHQMTLRGEPRQNIDDVEDTLTPPEVAVLQSIEKRLKQLNTAELELDRNLFIFKWYFMYPQ
;
A
#
# COMPACT_ATOMS: atom_id res chain seq x y z
N MET A 1 18.12 16.81 -8.28
CA MET A 1 17.25 16.77 -7.07
C MET A 1 16.12 15.74 -7.20
N CYS A 2 15.36 15.69 -8.30
CA CYS A 2 14.22 14.77 -8.48
C CYS A 2 14.57 13.28 -8.36
N TYR A 3 15.69 12.81 -8.93
CA TYR A 3 16.12 11.41 -8.78
C TYR A 3 16.40 11.00 -7.32
N ARG A 4 17.03 11.89 -6.53
CA ARG A 4 17.28 11.64 -5.10
C ARG A 4 15.97 11.63 -4.31
N ALA A 5 15.04 12.53 -4.63
CA ALA A 5 13.72 12.56 -4.02
C ALA A 5 12.93 11.27 -4.31
N LEU A 6 12.94 10.80 -5.57
CA LEU A 6 12.29 9.55 -5.98
C LEU A 6 12.88 8.35 -5.24
N HIS A 7 14.21 8.22 -5.19
CA HIS A 7 14.87 7.17 -4.42
C HIS A 7 14.48 7.20 -2.93
N ASN A 8 14.39 8.39 -2.32
CA ASN A 8 14.00 8.52 -0.92
C ASN A 8 12.54 8.10 -0.68
N VAL A 9 11.62 8.49 -1.57
CA VAL A 9 10.20 8.09 -1.50
C VAL A 9 10.07 6.58 -1.62
N MET A 10 10.74 5.96 -2.61
CA MET A 10 10.74 4.51 -2.79
C MET A 10 11.30 3.78 -1.57
N LYS A 11 12.44 4.25 -1.04
CA LYS A 11 13.07 3.66 0.15
C LYS A 11 12.17 3.78 1.38
N ARG A 12 11.48 4.91 1.55
CA ARG A 12 10.53 5.10 2.65
C ARG A 12 9.30 4.19 2.52
N ALA A 13 8.75 4.06 1.31
CA ALA A 13 7.63 3.16 1.05
C ALA A 13 8.01 1.70 1.29
N HIS A 14 9.21 1.29 0.88
CA HIS A 14 9.72 -0.05 1.15
C HIS A 14 9.90 -0.31 2.65
N HIS A 15 10.49 0.65 3.38
CA HIS A 15 10.65 0.56 4.83
C HIS A 15 9.31 0.43 5.56
N GLU A 16 8.31 1.25 5.20
CA GLU A 16 6.98 1.19 5.83
C GLU A 16 6.30 -0.17 5.58
N ARG A 17 6.44 -0.74 4.36
CA ARG A 17 5.94 -2.09 4.05
C ARG A 17 6.68 -3.18 4.84
N ALA A 18 8.00 -3.08 4.94
CA ALA A 18 8.82 -4.05 5.66
C ALA A 18 8.53 -4.04 7.17
N ALA A 19 8.39 -2.85 7.77
CA ALA A 19 8.08 -2.68 9.19
C ALA A 19 6.72 -3.31 9.57
N HIS A 20 5.76 -3.30 8.64
CA HIS A 20 4.41 -3.82 8.86
C HIS A 20 4.10 -5.11 8.09
N ALA A 21 5.13 -5.81 7.60
CA ALA A 21 4.96 -6.99 6.73
C ALA A 21 4.09 -8.07 7.38
N ARG A 22 4.32 -8.38 8.67
CA ARG A 22 3.55 -9.39 9.42
C ARG A 22 2.06 -9.05 9.48
N LEU A 23 1.74 -7.78 9.71
CA LEU A 23 0.36 -7.32 9.83
C LEU A 23 -0.35 -7.30 8.46
N LEU A 24 0.36 -6.89 7.41
CA LEU A 24 -0.13 -6.94 6.03
C LEU A 24 -0.36 -8.38 5.56
N ASP A 25 0.51 -9.32 5.96
CA ASP A 25 0.34 -10.74 5.65
C ASP A 25 -0.84 -11.35 6.41
N LYS A 26 -1.03 -10.99 7.69
CA LYS A 26 -2.21 -11.36 8.47
C LYS A 26 -3.49 -10.87 7.77
N GLN A 27 -3.55 -9.59 7.39
CA GLN A 27 -4.68 -9.01 6.67
C GLN A 27 -4.95 -9.74 5.34
N ARG A 28 -3.89 -10.04 4.57
CA ARG A 28 -4.02 -10.77 3.30
C ARG A 28 -4.59 -12.18 3.50
N ARG A 29 -4.16 -12.90 4.54
CA ARG A 29 -4.69 -14.23 4.87
C ARG A 29 -6.17 -14.17 5.25
N VAL A 30 -6.55 -13.24 6.13
CA VAL A 30 -7.95 -13.04 6.52
C VAL A 30 -8.83 -12.76 5.30
N ARG A 31 -8.43 -11.81 4.45
CA ARG A 31 -9.16 -11.50 3.20
C ARG A 31 -9.28 -12.71 2.27
N SER A 32 -8.23 -13.52 2.14
CA SER A 32 -8.26 -14.73 1.32
C SER A 32 -9.23 -15.77 1.85
N ILE A 33 -9.27 -15.96 3.17
CA ILE A 33 -10.17 -16.93 3.82
C ILE A 33 -11.62 -16.45 3.68
N VAL A 34 -11.90 -15.19 4.02
CA VAL A 34 -13.24 -14.58 3.86
C VAL A 34 -13.73 -14.70 2.42
N HIS A 35 -12.86 -14.46 1.44
CA HIS A 35 -13.22 -14.60 0.02
C HIS A 35 -13.59 -16.05 -0.33
N GLN A 36 -12.82 -17.04 0.14
CA GLN A 36 -13.12 -18.46 -0.07
C GLN A 36 -14.41 -18.91 0.62
N MET A 37 -14.67 -18.44 1.84
CA MET A 37 -15.90 -18.73 2.58
C MET A 37 -17.12 -18.13 1.90
N THR A 38 -16.98 -16.90 1.37
CA THR A 38 -18.03 -16.23 0.60
C THR A 38 -18.37 -17.01 -0.68
N LEU A 39 -17.37 -17.52 -1.40
CA LEU A 39 -17.57 -18.34 -2.60
C LEU A 39 -18.24 -19.69 -2.30
N ARG A 40 -18.00 -20.25 -1.11
CA ARG A 40 -18.63 -21.50 -0.66
C ARG A 40 -20.04 -21.30 -0.12
N GLY A 41 -20.49 -20.05 0.07
CA GLY A 41 -21.79 -19.74 0.64
C GLY A 41 -21.89 -20.06 2.13
N GLU A 42 -20.78 -19.94 2.87
CA GLU A 42 -20.78 -20.21 4.32
C GLU A 42 -21.66 -19.22 5.12
N PRO A 43 -22.16 -19.63 6.31
CA PRO A 43 -22.94 -18.75 7.17
C PRO A 43 -22.16 -17.47 7.53
N ARG A 44 -22.87 -16.33 7.58
CA ARG A 44 -22.27 -15.03 7.92
C ARG A 44 -21.54 -15.04 9.25
N GLN A 45 -22.05 -15.77 10.24
CA GLN A 45 -21.41 -15.90 11.55
C GLN A 45 -19.97 -16.41 11.47
N ASN A 46 -19.70 -17.40 10.62
CA ASN A 46 -18.35 -17.93 10.44
C ASN A 46 -17.42 -16.91 9.75
N ILE A 47 -17.98 -16.08 8.87
CA ILE A 47 -17.23 -15.02 8.18
C ILE A 47 -16.86 -13.93 9.18
N ASP A 48 -17.82 -13.51 10.02
CA ASP A 48 -17.62 -12.51 11.06
C ASP A 48 -16.55 -12.96 12.07
N ASP A 49 -16.57 -14.23 12.50
CA ASP A 49 -15.55 -14.80 13.39
C ASP A 49 -14.13 -14.71 12.81
N VAL A 50 -13.99 -14.86 11.48
CA VAL A 50 -12.70 -14.75 10.78
C VAL A 50 -12.29 -13.28 10.64
N GLU A 51 -13.23 -12.37 10.43
CA GLU A 51 -12.95 -10.92 10.39
C GLU A 51 -12.51 -10.39 11.77
N ASP A 52 -13.13 -10.88 12.85
CA ASP A 52 -12.83 -10.53 14.24
C ASP A 52 -11.43 -11.00 14.70
N THR A 53 -10.77 -11.88 13.95
CA THR A 53 -9.36 -12.22 14.18
C THR A 53 -8.41 -11.02 13.98
N LEU A 54 -8.86 -10.00 13.24
CA LEU A 54 -8.21 -8.69 13.19
C LEU A 54 -8.77 -7.81 14.28
N THR A 55 -7.92 -7.46 15.25
CA THR A 55 -8.38 -6.62 16.37
C THR A 55 -8.62 -5.17 15.90
N PRO A 56 -9.57 -4.43 16.51
CA PRO A 56 -9.81 -3.02 16.17
C PRO A 56 -8.56 -2.12 16.13
N PRO A 57 -7.58 -2.23 17.06
CA PRO A 57 -6.34 -1.44 16.97
C PRO A 57 -5.47 -1.83 15.76
N GLU A 58 -5.42 -3.10 15.39
CA GLU A 58 -4.71 -3.56 14.19
C GLU A 58 -5.32 -2.96 12.91
N VAL A 59 -6.65 -2.88 12.84
CA VAL A 59 -7.36 -2.25 11.73
C VAL A 59 -7.03 -0.76 11.63
N ALA A 60 -7.02 -0.04 12.75
CA ALA A 60 -6.65 1.38 12.77
C ALA A 60 -5.21 1.61 12.29
N VAL A 61 -4.28 0.74 12.69
CA VAL A 61 -2.90 0.77 12.22
C VAL A 61 -2.82 0.52 10.72
N LEU A 62 -3.53 -0.48 10.21
CA LEU A 62 -3.58 -0.78 8.77
C LEU A 62 -4.11 0.39 7.93
N GLN A 63 -5.19 1.03 8.37
CA GLN A 63 -5.73 2.23 7.70
C GLN A 63 -4.71 3.37 7.67
N SER A 64 -3.96 3.56 8.76
CA SER A 64 -2.91 4.58 8.83
C SER A 64 -1.76 4.31 7.86
N ILE A 65 -1.35 3.04 7.73
CA ILE A 65 -0.30 2.58 6.81
C ILE A 65 -0.77 2.75 5.37
N GLU A 66 -2.00 2.37 5.07
CA GLU A 66 -2.57 2.49 3.72
C GLU A 66 -2.65 3.96 3.28
N LYS A 67 -3.06 4.86 4.18
CA LYS A 67 -3.07 6.30 3.92
C LYS A 67 -1.67 6.83 3.62
N ARG A 68 -0.65 6.43 4.40
CA ARG A 68 0.75 6.84 4.19
C ARG A 68 1.31 6.30 2.88
N LEU A 69 1.08 5.02 2.58
CA LEU A 69 1.53 4.41 1.34
C LEU A 69 0.87 5.07 0.12
N LYS A 70 -0.42 5.41 0.21
CA LYS A 70 -1.12 6.15 -0.84
C LYS A 70 -0.48 7.52 -1.09
N GLN A 71 -0.16 8.27 -0.02
CA GLN A 71 0.52 9.56 -0.13
C GLN A 71 1.90 9.44 -0.79
N LEU A 72 2.70 8.44 -0.38
CA LEU A 72 4.01 8.19 -0.99
C LEU A 72 3.90 7.81 -2.47
N ASN A 73 2.90 7.01 -2.84
CA ASN A 73 2.65 6.62 -4.22
C ASN A 73 2.22 7.82 -5.09
N THR A 74 1.38 8.71 -4.55
CA THR A 74 1.03 9.96 -5.22
C THR A 74 2.26 10.85 -5.42
N ALA A 75 3.11 10.98 -4.40
CA ALA A 75 4.35 11.74 -4.51
C ALA A 75 5.31 11.16 -5.57
N GLU A 76 5.40 9.84 -5.69
CA GLU A 76 6.18 9.16 -6.73
C GLU A 76 5.68 9.51 -8.15
N LEU A 77 4.36 9.48 -8.37
CA LEU A 77 3.75 9.84 -9.66
C LEU A 77 3.99 11.30 -10.03
N GLU A 78 3.87 12.23 -9.08
CA GLU A 78 4.14 13.64 -9.34
C GLU A 78 5.63 13.90 -9.61
N LEU A 79 6.54 13.19 -8.93
CA LEU A 79 7.97 13.29 -9.20
C LEU A 79 8.31 12.75 -10.59
N ASP A 80 7.68 11.67 -11.03
CA ASP A 80 7.88 11.09 -12.36
C ASP A 80 7.40 12.04 -13.47
N ARG A 81 6.24 12.67 -13.31
CA ARG A 81 5.74 13.71 -14.23
C ARG A 81 6.71 14.87 -14.38
N ASN A 82 7.25 15.36 -13.27
CA ASN A 82 8.24 16.44 -13.30
C ASN A 82 9.54 15.99 -13.99
N LEU A 83 9.98 14.76 -13.72
CA LEU A 83 11.16 14.18 -14.36
C LEU A 83 10.97 14.07 -15.88
N PHE A 84 9.79 13.67 -16.32
CA PHE A 84 9.42 13.60 -17.73
C PHE A 84 9.56 14.97 -18.39
N ILE A 85 8.94 16.02 -17.83
CA ILE A 85 9.04 17.38 -18.38
C ILE A 85 10.50 17.85 -18.48
N PHE A 86 11.30 17.63 -17.44
CA PHE A 86 12.72 18.01 -17.48
C PHE A 86 13.51 17.23 -18.53
N LYS A 87 13.25 15.93 -18.68
CA LYS A 87 13.90 15.11 -19.72
C LYS A 87 13.54 15.63 -21.11
N TRP A 88 12.28 15.94 -21.37
CA TRP A 88 11.85 16.48 -22.66
C TRP A 88 12.48 17.84 -22.95
N TYR A 89 12.52 18.73 -21.95
CA TYR A 89 13.15 20.03 -22.09
C TYR A 89 14.65 19.93 -22.43
N PHE A 90 15.39 19.06 -21.75
CA PHE A 90 16.83 18.88 -22.00
C PHE A 90 17.14 18.05 -23.26
N MET A 91 16.20 17.23 -23.73
CA MET A 91 16.37 16.41 -24.94
C MET A 91 16.01 17.18 -26.22
N TYR A 92 15.33 18.33 -26.11
CA TYR A 92 15.06 19.17 -27.26
C TYR A 92 16.38 19.75 -27.80
N PRO A 93 16.80 19.41 -29.04
CA PRO A 93 17.94 20.04 -29.67
C PRO A 93 17.61 21.52 -29.92
N GLN A 94 18.56 22.41 -29.66
CA GLN A 94 18.46 23.82 -30.08
C GLN A 94 18.36 23.94 -31.59
#